data_AF-A0A1J3HFL1-F1
#
_entry.id   AF-A0A1J3HFL1-F1
#
_cell.length_a   1.000
_cell.length_b   1.000
_cell.length_c   1.000
_cell.angle_alpha   90.00
_cell.angle_beta   90.00
_cell.angle_gamma   90.00
#
_symmetry.space_group_name_H-M   'P 1'
#
loop_
_entity.id
_entity.type
_entity.pdbx_description
1 polymer ?
#
loop_
_entity_poly.entity_id
_entity_poly.type
_entity_poly.pdbx_seq_one_letter_code
_entity_poly.pdbx_strand_id
1 'polypeptide(L)'
;ALLSACNVHGEVSIAKEVVKKVLETGSDDAGTYVMMSNIYAANGKRKEAAEMRMRMKERGLKKQPGVSWIAVGNQSHAFVVGDLSHPRFEALDSVVTDLSNKMRKDKNMTSEAEDYEFLAI
;
A
#
# COMPACT_ATOMS: atom_id res chain seq x y z
N ALA A 1 11.90 0.58 -10.72
CA ALA A 1 13.15 1.23 -10.25
C ALA A 1 13.05 2.75 -10.28
N LEU A 2 12.87 3.39 -11.44
CA LEU A 2 12.90 4.86 -11.55
C LEU A 2 11.78 5.60 -10.78
N LEU A 3 10.51 5.18 -10.92
CA LEU A 3 9.40 5.79 -10.15
C LEU A 3 9.59 5.66 -8.65
N SER A 4 10.14 4.54 -8.20
CA SER A 4 10.46 4.31 -6.78
C SER A 4 11.51 5.29 -6.27
N ALA A 5 12.55 5.58 -7.06
CA ALA A 5 13.53 6.60 -6.74
C ALA A 5 12.89 8.01 -6.72
N CYS A 6 12.01 8.32 -7.68
CA CYS A 6 11.28 9.59 -7.69
C CYS A 6 10.40 9.77 -6.44
N ASN A 7 9.83 8.68 -5.91
CA ASN A 7 9.06 8.70 -4.67
C ASN A 7 9.92 9.02 -3.45
N VAL A 8 11.12 8.45 -3.36
CA VAL A 8 12.05 8.70 -2.24
C VAL A 8 12.61 10.12 -2.28
N HIS A 9 12.91 10.65 -3.47
CA HIS A 9 13.57 11.95 -3.64
C HIS A 9 12.61 13.11 -3.92
N GLY A 10 11.31 12.86 -4.05
CA GLY A 10 10.33 13.91 -4.33
C GLY A 10 10.35 14.46 -5.76
N GLU A 11 10.89 13.69 -6.72
CA GLU A 11 11.07 14.12 -8.11
C GLU A 11 9.77 13.99 -8.93
N VAL A 12 8.77 14.80 -8.60
CA VAL A 12 7.43 14.75 -9.20
C VAL A 12 7.46 15.01 -10.72
N SER A 13 8.33 15.91 -11.19
CA SER A 13 8.41 16.26 -12.61
C SER A 13 8.89 15.07 -13.46
N ILE A 14 9.95 14.40 -13.00
CA ILE A 14 10.49 13.20 -13.65
C ILE A 14 9.45 12.07 -13.61
N ALA A 15 8.79 11.87 -12.47
CA ALA A 15 7.74 10.86 -12.32
C ALA A 15 6.60 11.06 -13.33
N LYS A 16 6.14 12.29 -13.53
CA LYS A 16 5.10 12.62 -14.52
C LYS A 16 5.50 12.21 -15.93
N GLU A 17 6.73 12.54 -16.34
CA GLU A 17 7.21 12.22 -17.68
C GLU A 17 7.34 10.72 -17.89
N VAL A 18 7.81 10.00 -16.87
CA VAL A 18 7.92 8.53 -16.90
C VAL A 18 6.53 7.89 -17.00
N VAL A 19 5.59 8.28 -16.13
CA VAL A 19 4.22 7.76 -16.17
C VAL A 19 3.54 8.05 -17.50
N LYS A 20 3.71 9.26 -18.05
CA LYS A 20 3.19 9.61 -19.37
C LYS A 20 3.70 8.65 -20.45
N LYS A 21 5.02 8.44 -20.53
CA LYS A 21 5.62 7.52 -21.51
C LYS A 21 5.15 6.07 -21.34
N VAL A 22 5.01 5.61 -20.10
CA VAL A 22 4.48 4.27 -19.79
C VAL A 22 3.04 4.15 -20.33
N LEU A 23 2.17 5.09 -20.01
CA LEU A 23 0.79 5.08 -20.49
C LEU A 23 0.67 5.19 -22.03
N GLU A 24 1.58 5.91 -22.69
CA GLU A 24 1.65 6.00 -24.16
C GLU A 24 1.97 4.66 -24.83
N THR A 25 2.63 3.73 -24.12
CA THR A 25 2.84 2.35 -24.62
C THR A 25 1.60 1.48 -24.56
N GLY A 26 0.48 1.99 -24.02
CA GLY A 26 -0.76 1.25 -23.83
C GLY A 26 -0.75 0.34 -22.60
N SER A 27 0.28 0.40 -21.75
CA SER A 27 0.29 -0.35 -20.49
C SER A 27 -0.65 0.32 -19.49
N ASP A 28 -1.67 -0.42 -19.04
CA ASP A 28 -2.62 0.01 -18.02
C ASP A 28 -2.42 -0.86 -16.77
N ASP A 29 -1.32 -0.62 -16.05
CA ASP A 29 -0.96 -1.39 -14.86
C ASP A 29 -1.27 -0.61 -13.58
N ALA A 30 -1.88 -1.29 -12.61
CA ALA A 30 -2.20 -0.68 -11.31
C ALA A 30 -0.98 -0.10 -10.60
N GLY A 31 0.21 -0.68 -10.80
CA GLY A 31 1.45 -0.28 -10.13
C GLY A 31 1.88 1.14 -10.49
N THR A 32 1.72 1.54 -11.76
CA THR A 32 2.03 2.89 -12.24
C THR A 32 1.14 3.95 -11.58
N TYR A 33 -0.17 3.70 -11.49
CA TYR A 33 -1.12 4.60 -10.81
C TYR A 33 -0.83 4.72 -9.32
N VAL A 34 -0.57 3.58 -8.66
CA VAL A 34 -0.20 3.53 -7.23
C VAL A 34 1.09 4.31 -6.97
N MET A 35 2.14 4.09 -7.76
CA MET A 35 3.42 4.81 -7.65
C MET A 35 3.21 6.32 -7.81
N MET A 36 2.47 6.75 -8.83
CA MET A 36 2.22 8.18 -9.04
C MET A 36 1.39 8.81 -7.90
N SER A 37 0.41 8.07 -7.39
CA SER A 37 -0.39 8.51 -6.23
C SER A 37 0.47 8.69 -4.98
N ASN A 38 1.38 7.76 -4.71
CA ASN A 38 2.32 7.84 -3.58
C ASN A 38 3.27 9.03 -3.73
N ILE A 39 3.81 9.25 -4.93
CA ILE A 39 4.69 10.39 -5.22
C ILE A 39 3.96 11.70 -4.97
N TYR A 40 2.70 11.83 -5.40
CA TYR A 40 1.88 13.01 -5.09
C TYR A 40 1.64 13.16 -3.59
N ALA A 41 1.25 12.10 -2.89
CA ALA A 41 0.98 12.13 -1.46
C ALA A 41 2.22 12.55 -0.63
N ALA A 42 3.38 11.97 -0.93
CA ALA A 42 4.66 12.29 -0.29
C ALA A 42 5.07 13.76 -0.48
N ASN A 43 4.54 14.43 -1.51
CA ASN A 43 4.80 15.84 -1.81
C ASN A 43 3.62 16.76 -1.40
N GLY A 44 2.71 16.29 -0.54
CA GLY A 44 1.58 17.07 -0.04
C GLY A 44 0.46 17.30 -1.07
N LYS A 45 0.54 16.69 -2.26
CA LYS A 45 -0.40 16.84 -3.38
C LYS A 45 -1.57 15.87 -3.25
N ARG A 46 -2.34 16.01 -2.16
CA ARG A 46 -3.43 15.08 -1.80
C ARG A 46 -4.51 14.97 -2.88
N LYS A 47 -4.84 16.07 -3.57
CA LYS A 47 -5.86 16.08 -4.63
C LYS A 47 -5.41 15.25 -5.83
N GLU A 48 -4.21 15.48 -6.32
CA GLU A 48 -3.64 14.75 -7.45
C GLU A 48 -3.42 13.27 -7.12
N ALA A 49 -3.05 12.97 -5.87
CA ALA A 49 -2.99 11.60 -5.39
C ALA A 49 -4.36 10.92 -5.46
N ALA A 50 -5.44 11.59 -5.03
CA ALA A 50 -6.81 11.08 -5.10
C ALA A 50 -7.29 10.91 -6.56
N GLU A 51 -6.95 11.84 -7.45
CA GLU A 51 -7.25 11.71 -8.88
C GLU A 51 -6.61 10.46 -9.50
N MET A 52 -5.36 10.13 -9.13
CA MET A 52 -4.72 8.90 -9.62
C MET A 52 -5.46 7.65 -9.14
N ARG A 53 -5.95 7.64 -7.89
CA ARG A 53 -6.77 6.54 -7.35
C ARG A 53 -8.10 6.41 -8.07
N MET A 54 -8.76 7.55 -8.35
CA MET A 54 -10.03 7.57 -9.08
C MET A 54 -9.88 7.01 -10.50
N ARG A 55 -8.85 7.44 -11.23
CA ARG A 55 -8.57 6.92 -12.58
C ARG A 55 -8.29 5.42 -12.58
N MET A 56 -7.54 4.93 -11.58
CA MET A 56 -7.29 3.50 -11.41
C MET A 56 -8.60 2.73 -11.22
N LYS A 57 -9.51 3.25 -10.38
CA LYS A 57 -10.84 2.65 -10.13
C LYS A 57 -11.74 2.68 -11.37
N GLU A 58 -11.81 3.81 -12.07
CA GLU A 58 -12.59 3.98 -13.31
C GLU A 58 -12.17 2.99 -14.41
N ARG A 59 -10.88 2.65 -14.44
CA ARG A 59 -10.31 1.66 -15.36
C ARG A 59 -10.44 0.21 -14.87
N GLY A 60 -11.05 -0.01 -13.70
CA GLY A 60 -11.19 -1.34 -13.11
C GLY A 60 -9.88 -1.97 -12.66
N LEU A 61 -8.80 -1.19 -12.56
CA LEU A 61 -7.49 -1.68 -12.16
C LEU A 61 -7.46 -1.96 -10.67
N LYS A 62 -6.91 -3.11 -10.30
CA LYS A 62 -6.69 -3.51 -8.91
C LYS A 62 -5.24 -3.86 -8.72
N LYS A 63 -4.64 -3.34 -7.66
CA LYS A 63 -3.33 -3.79 -7.22
C LYS A 63 -3.47 -5.24 -6.73
N GLN A 64 -2.44 -6.05 -6.99
CA GLN A 64 -2.36 -7.38 -6.40
C GLN A 64 -2.16 -7.22 -4.88
N PRO A 65 -2.99 -7.87 -4.04
CA PRO A 65 -2.84 -7.77 -2.60
C PRO A 65 -1.50 -8.36 -2.16
N GLY A 66 -0.97 -7.83 -1.06
CA GLY A 66 0.18 -8.46 -0.40
C GLY A 66 -0.22 -9.82 0.15
N VAL A 67 0.65 -10.81 -0.05
CA VAL A 67 0.48 -12.16 0.49
C VAL A 67 1.76 -12.54 1.24
N SER A 68 1.62 -12.94 2.49
CA SER A 68 2.66 -13.64 3.24
C SER A 68 2.18 -15.03 3.59
N TRP A 69 3.09 -15.92 3.97
CA TRP A 69 2.72 -17.26 4.43
C TRP A 69 3.74 -17.80 5.42
N ILE A 70 3.29 -18.74 6.25
CA ILE A 70 4.14 -19.51 7.16
C ILE A 70 3.84 -20.99 7.02
N ALA A 71 4.82 -21.84 7.32
CA ALA A 71 4.65 -23.28 7.41
C ALA A 71 4.63 -23.70 8.89
N VAL A 72 3.59 -24.45 9.28
CA VAL A 72 3.45 -25.02 10.63
C VAL A 72 3.22 -26.52 10.47
N GLY A 73 4.20 -27.33 10.86
CA GLY A 73 4.20 -28.76 10.58
C GLY A 73 4.15 -29.01 9.07
N ASN A 74 3.15 -29.77 8.60
CA ASN A 74 2.94 -30.07 7.18
C ASN A 74 1.86 -29.17 6.52
N GLN A 75 1.46 -28.08 7.18
CA GLN A 75 0.43 -27.16 6.69
C GLN A 75 1.02 -25.77 6.40
N SER A 76 0.66 -25.20 5.24
CA SER A 76 0.95 -23.81 4.91
C SER A 76 -0.26 -22.93 5.24
N HIS A 77 0.00 -21.79 5.87
CA HIS A 77 -1.00 -20.78 6.19
C HIS A 77 -0.64 -19.48 5.46
N ALA A 78 -1.48 -19.08 4.51
CA ALA A 78 -1.35 -17.81 3.81
C ALA A 78 -2.12 -16.71 4.55
N PHE A 79 -1.58 -15.49 4.52
CA PHE A 79 -2.18 -14.28 5.02
C PHE A 79 -2.22 -13.28 3.88
N VAL A 80 -3.43 -12.98 3.41
CA VAL A 80 -3.66 -12.02 2.34
C VAL A 80 -4.15 -10.72 2.97
N VAL A 81 -3.64 -9.58 2.51
CA VAL A 81 -4.08 -8.27 3.01
C VAL A 81 -5.60 -8.12 2.82
N GLY A 82 -6.31 -7.81 3.91
CA GLY A 82 -7.77 -7.64 3.91
C GLY A 82 -8.57 -8.94 3.92
N ASP A 83 -7.93 -10.10 3.95
CA ASP A 83 -8.61 -11.38 4.07
C ASP A 83 -8.95 -11.69 5.54
N LEU A 84 -10.24 -11.94 5.78
CA LEU A 84 -10.81 -12.28 7.08
C LEU A 84 -11.35 -13.72 7.12
N SER A 85 -11.18 -14.48 6.03
CA SER A 85 -11.79 -15.82 5.86
C SER A 85 -11.05 -16.93 6.61
N HIS A 86 -9.87 -16.65 7.17
CA HIS A 86 -9.10 -17.66 7.88
C HIS A 86 -9.88 -18.18 9.10
N PRO A 87 -10.05 -19.51 9.30
CA PRO A 87 -10.89 -20.06 10.38
C PRO A 87 -10.48 -19.67 11.80
N ARG A 88 -9.24 -19.21 11.97
CA ARG A 88 -8.68 -18.74 13.24
C ARG A 88 -8.42 -17.22 13.27
N PHE A 89 -9.05 -16.45 12.37
CA PHE A 89 -8.82 -15.02 12.23
C PHE A 89 -8.94 -14.28 13.58
N GLU A 90 -10.04 -14.48 14.32
CA GLU A 90 -10.27 -13.82 15.61
C GLU A 90 -9.17 -14.10 16.64
N ALA A 91 -8.70 -15.34 16.73
CA ALA A 91 -7.64 -15.73 17.64
C ALA A 91 -6.30 -15.08 17.25
N LEU A 92 -6.00 -15.02 15.96
CA LEU A 92 -4.79 -14.38 15.44
C LEU A 92 -4.81 -12.86 15.66
N ASP A 93 -5.94 -12.21 15.37
CA ASP A 93 -6.14 -10.78 15.55
C ASP A 93 -6.00 -10.38 17.03
N SER A 94 -6.56 -11.18 17.94
CA SER A 94 -6.40 -10.98 19.39
C SER A 94 -4.93 -11.00 19.83
N VAL A 95 -4.14 -11.97 19.35
CA VAL A 95 -2.71 -12.08 19.66
C VAL A 95 -1.93 -10.90 19.09
N VAL A 96 -2.17 -10.52 17.83
CA VAL A 96 -1.51 -9.38 17.18
C VAL A 96 -1.83 -8.06 17.89
N THR A 97 -3.09 -7.90 18.31
CA THR A 97 -3.54 -6.71 19.06
C THR A 97 -2.89 -6.64 20.44
N ASP A 98 -2.84 -7.74 21.19
CA ASP A 98 -2.17 -7.78 22.50
C ASP A 98 -0.67 -7.47 22.39
N LEU A 99 0.02 -8.06 21.40
CA LEU A 99 1.44 -7.78 21.13
C LEU A 99 1.66 -6.31 20.78
N SER A 100 0.83 -5.74 19.89
CA SER A 100 0.92 -4.33 19.50
C SER A 100 0.72 -3.40 20.70
N ASN A 101 -0.23 -3.73 21.59
CA ASN A 101 -0.48 -2.99 22.82
C ASN A 101 0.70 -3.06 23.80
N LYS A 102 1.33 -4.22 23.96
CA LYS A 102 2.54 -4.38 24.78
C LYS A 102 3.71 -3.56 24.21
N MET A 103 3.96 -3.68 22.90
CA MET A 103 5.02 -2.93 22.22
C MET A 103 4.81 -1.41 22.31
N ARG A 104 3.57 -0.92 22.30
CA ARG A 104 3.24 0.50 22.49
C ARG A 104 3.43 0.96 23.94
N LYS A 105 3.21 0.09 24.92
CA LYS A 105 3.46 0.42 26.33
C LYS A 105 4.96 0.46 26.65
N ASP A 106 5.75 -0.40 26.01
CA ASP A 106 7.19 -0.47 26.21
C ASP A 106 7.96 0.66 25.49
N LYS A 107 7.38 1.23 24.42
CA LYS A 107 7.89 2.42 23.74
C LYS A 107 7.07 3.64 24.14
N ASN A 108 7.59 4.54 24.98
CA ASN A 108 7.02 5.89 25.20
C ASN A 108 7.06 6.72 23.89
N MET A 109 6.22 6.40 22.90
CA MET A 109 6.14 7.08 21.61
C MET A 109 4.69 7.45 21.33
N THR A 110 4.42 8.76 21.30
CA THR A 110 3.16 9.34 20.81
C THR A 110 2.96 8.99 19.34
N SER A 111 1.80 8.44 19.00
CA SER A 111 1.42 8.17 17.61
C SER A 111 0.98 9.46 16.92
N GLU A 112 1.73 9.92 15.92
CA GLU A 112 1.10 10.52 14.75
C GLU A 112 0.80 9.36 13.80
N ALA A 113 -0.39 8.79 13.94
CA ALA A 113 -0.94 7.83 13.00
C ALA A 113 -2.16 8.46 12.35
N GLU A 114 -1.92 9.50 11.55
CA GLU A 114 -2.86 9.92 10.52
C GLU A 114 -2.29 9.48 9.17
N ASP A 115 -3.17 9.03 8.27
CA ASP A 115 -2.93 8.67 6.87
C ASP A 115 -2.57 7.21 6.50
N TYR A 116 -2.89 6.19 7.32
CA TYR A 116 -2.89 4.79 6.84
C TYR A 116 -4.13 4.43 6.00
N GLU A 117 -5.21 5.18 6.12
CA GLU A 117 -6.43 4.98 5.32
C GLU A 117 -6.23 5.37 3.84
N PHE A 118 -5.17 6.14 3.54
CA PHE A 118 -4.80 6.53 2.19
C PHE A 118 -3.89 5.51 1.46
N LEU A 119 -3.34 4.55 2.21
CA LEU A 119 -2.43 3.50 1.73
C LEU A 119 -3.13 2.15 1.49
N ALA A 120 -4.41 2.04 1.83
CA ALA A 120 -5.24 0.87 1.54
C ALA A 120 -5.68 0.86 0.06
N ILE A 121 -4.73 0.60 -0.84
CA ILE A 121 -4.96 0.10 -2.21
C ILE A 121 -3.97 -1.01 -2.50
#